data_AF-A0A962PRZ0-F1
#
_entry.id   AF-A0A962PRZ0-F1
#
_cell.length_a   1.000
_cell.length_b   1.000
_cell.length_c   1.000
_cell.angle_alpha   90.00
_cell.angle_beta   90.00
_cell.angle_gamma   90.00
#
_symmetry.space_group_name_H-M   'P 1'
#
loop_
_entity.id
_entity.type
_entity.pdbx_description
1 polymer ?
#
loop_
_entity_poly.entity_id
_entity_poly.type
_entity_poly.pdbx_seq_one_letter_code
_entity_poly.pdbx_strand_id
1 'polypeptide(L)'
;MSANAVFRALWKSVRLGVLVGLAFAVTWTTIICIWEWVENIPGIFHDENGTNWNFVFDTAISWFLPTFIYPTLLFVACSFAYRLFRLKFPARATGQ
;
A
#
# COMPACT_ATOMS: atom_id res chain seq x y z
N MET A 1 -2.52 -20.53 -22.93
CA MET A 1 -1.64 -19.69 -22.08
C MET A 1 -0.73 -20.62 -21.26
N SER A 2 0.59 -20.40 -21.24
CA SER A 2 1.50 -21.23 -20.43
C SER A 2 1.33 -20.94 -18.94
N ALA A 3 1.31 -21.98 -18.10
CA ALA A 3 1.27 -21.85 -16.63
C ALA A 3 2.41 -20.96 -16.10
N ASN A 4 3.60 -21.08 -16.69
CA ASN A 4 4.76 -20.25 -16.33
C ASN A 4 4.54 -18.75 -16.62
N ALA A 5 3.77 -18.41 -17.65
CA ALA A 5 3.47 -17.01 -17.98
C ALA A 5 2.50 -16.39 -16.96
N VAL A 6 1.48 -17.15 -16.54
CA VAL A 6 0.51 -16.73 -15.52
C VAL A 6 1.19 -16.57 -14.16
N PHE A 7 2.02 -17.53 -13.76
CA PHE A 7 2.77 -17.47 -12.50
C PHE A 7 3.67 -16.23 -12.44
N ARG A 8 4.43 -15.95 -13.51
CA ARG A 8 5.25 -14.72 -13.59
C ARG A 8 4.41 -13.45 -13.52
N ALA A 9 3.21 -13.43 -14.13
CA ALA A 9 2.32 -12.29 -14.07
C ALA A 9 1.80 -12.05 -12.64
N LEU A 10 1.40 -13.11 -11.93
CA LEU A 10 0.98 -13.06 -10.53
C LEU A 10 2.11 -12.53 -9.65
N TRP A 11 3.29 -13.11 -9.73
CA TRP A 11 4.44 -12.72 -8.92
C TRP A 11 4.86 -11.26 -9.13
N LYS A 12 4.87 -10.79 -10.38
CA LYS A 12 5.11 -9.38 -10.70
C LYS A 12 4.03 -8.46 -10.13
N SER A 13 2.78 -8.92 -10.08
CA SER A 13 1.66 -8.14 -9.54
C SER A 13 1.73 -8.05 -8.03
N VAL A 14 2.04 -9.16 -7.34
CA VAL A 14 2.27 -9.21 -5.89
C VAL A 14 3.40 -8.27 -5.48
N ARG A 15 4.57 -8.36 -6.14
CA ARG A 15 5.71 -7.47 -5.85
C ARG A 15 5.35 -6.00 -6.01
N LEU A 16 4.69 -5.63 -7.11
CA LEU A 16 4.27 -4.25 -7.35
C LEU A 16 3.24 -3.79 -6.30
N GLY A 17 2.22 -4.61 -6.02
CA GLY A 17 1.18 -4.27 -5.06
C GLY A 17 1.72 -4.08 -3.65
N VAL A 18 2.64 -4.94 -3.20
CA VAL A 18 3.29 -4.80 -1.89
C VAL A 18 4.13 -3.51 -1.82
N LEU A 19 4.92 -3.21 -2.87
CA LEU A 19 5.74 -1.99 -2.88
C LEU A 19 4.90 -0.72 -2.85
N VAL A 20 3.84 -0.66 -3.68
CA VAL A 20 2.94 0.49 -3.74
C VAL A 20 2.12 0.61 -2.45
N GLY A 21 1.59 -0.51 -1.95
CA GLY A 21 0.82 -0.53 -0.70
C GLY A 21 1.67 -0.14 0.51
N LEU A 22 2.92 -0.60 0.59
CA LEU A 22 3.84 -0.22 1.65
C LEU A 22 4.18 1.28 1.57
N ALA A 23 4.54 1.79 0.39
CA ALA A 23 4.85 3.20 0.21
C ALA A 23 3.66 4.10 0.58
N PHE A 24 2.45 3.71 0.16
CA PHE A 24 1.22 4.42 0.48
C PHE A 24 0.92 4.38 1.98
N ALA A 25 0.98 3.21 2.61
CA ALA A 25 0.74 3.04 4.04
C ALA A 25 1.72 3.84 4.90
N VAL A 26 3.02 3.76 4.61
CA VAL A 26 4.03 4.56 5.33
C VAL A 26 3.75 6.06 5.19
N THR A 27 3.49 6.53 3.97
CA THR A 27 3.23 7.95 3.72
C THR A 27 1.99 8.42 4.45
N TRP A 28 0.88 7.69 4.31
CA TRP A 28 -0.41 8.06 4.89
C TRP A 28 -0.38 8.01 6.42
N THR A 29 0.14 6.92 7.00
CA THR A 29 0.30 6.81 8.45
C THR A 29 1.18 7.92 9.01
N THR A 30 2.28 8.27 8.33
CA THR A 30 3.15 9.36 8.77
C THR A 30 2.40 10.70 8.78
N ILE A 31 1.62 10.99 7.75
CA ILE A 31 0.78 12.20 7.69
C ILE A 31 -0.19 12.24 8.87
N ILE A 32 -0.90 11.13 9.13
CA ILE A 32 -1.88 11.07 10.22
C ILE A 32 -1.20 11.20 11.59
N CYS A 33 -0.11 10.48 11.85
CA CYS A 33 0.61 10.58 13.12
C CYS A 33 1.13 12.00 13.38
N ILE A 34 1.67 12.67 12.36
CA ILE A 34 2.12 14.06 12.48
C ILE A 34 0.92 14.97 12.74
N TRP A 35 -0.18 14.77 12.02
CA TRP A 35 -1.38 15.60 12.16
C TRP A 35 -1.98 15.46 13.56
N GLU A 36 -2.20 14.24 14.04
CA GLU A 36 -2.73 13.97 15.39
C GLU A 36 -1.77 14.46 16.49
N TRP A 37 -0.46 14.33 16.29
CA TRP A 37 0.54 14.84 17.22
C TRP A 37 0.56 16.38 17.26
N VAL A 38 0.37 17.07 16.14
CA VAL A 38 0.32 18.54 16.09
C VAL A 38 -0.98 19.08 16.68
N GLU A 39 -2.12 18.44 16.37
CA GLU A 39 -3.40 18.85 16.94
C GLU A 39 -3.45 18.60 18.44
N ASN A 40 -2.88 17.48 18.89
CA ASN A 40 -2.74 17.09 20.29
C ASN A 40 -3.98 17.40 21.13
N ILE A 41 -5.17 17.16 20.58
CA ILE A 41 -6.41 17.33 21.31
C ILE A 41 -6.40 16.24 22.41
N PRO A 42 -7.25 16.37 23.44
CA PRO A 42 -6.93 16.25 24.89
C PRO A 42 -5.50 16.31 25.48
N GLY A 43 -4.44 16.64 24.74
CA GLY A 43 -3.06 16.65 25.27
C GLY A 43 -2.46 15.24 25.44
N ILE A 44 -3.02 14.22 24.78
CA ILE A 44 -2.63 12.81 24.97
C ILE A 44 -1.34 12.42 24.24
N PHE A 45 -0.97 13.13 23.16
CA PHE A 45 0.19 12.81 22.33
C PHE A 45 1.47 13.41 22.90
N HIS A 46 1.40 14.59 23.51
CA HIS A 46 2.53 15.18 24.22
C HIS A 46 2.10 16.21 25.28
N ASP A 47 2.88 16.35 26.34
CA ASP A 47 2.68 17.32 27.41
C ASP A 47 4.01 17.95 27.86
N GLU A 48 4.03 18.60 29.03
CA GLU A 48 5.25 19.18 29.63
C GLU A 48 6.35 18.15 29.92
N ASN A 49 5.99 16.87 30.04
CA ASN A 49 6.90 15.75 30.28
C ASN A 49 7.42 15.10 28.97
N GLY A 50 6.89 15.51 27.81
CA GLY A 50 7.32 15.07 26.49
C GLY A 50 6.27 14.30 25.70
N THR A 51 6.71 13.52 24.70
CA THR A 51 5.82 12.75 23.81
C THR A 51 5.41 11.42 24.43
N ASN A 52 4.11 11.13 24.42
CA ASN A 52 3.57 9.82 24.75
C ASN A 52 3.64 8.89 23.53
N TRP A 53 4.76 8.17 23.41
CA TRP A 53 5.01 7.27 22.29
C TRP A 53 4.05 6.08 22.19
N ASN A 54 3.37 5.70 23.26
CA ASN A 54 2.39 4.63 23.21
C ASN A 54 1.18 5.04 22.34
N PHE A 55 0.65 6.25 22.55
CA PHE A 55 -0.43 6.76 21.69
C PHE A 55 0.01 6.96 20.24
N VAL A 56 1.22 7.50 20.01
CA VAL A 56 1.76 7.64 18.65
C VAL A 56 1.87 6.28 17.95
N PHE A 57 2.36 5.26 18.66
CA PHE A 57 2.51 3.91 18.11
C PHE A 57 1.16 3.23 17.86
N ASP A 58 0.20 3.36 18.78
CA ASP A 58 -1.14 2.81 18.62
C ASP A 58 -1.84 3.44 17.40
N THR A 59 -1.79 4.77 17.27
CA THR A 59 -2.24 5.49 16.06
C THR A 59 -1.53 4.95 14.82
N ALA A 60 -0.20 4.83 14.87
CA ALA A 60 0.58 4.39 13.72
C ALA A 60 0.14 3.01 13.23
N ILE A 61 -0.02 2.03 14.12
CA ILE A 61 -0.44 0.67 13.76
C ILE A 61 -1.89 0.65 13.26
N SER A 62 -2.79 1.35 13.93
CA SER A 62 -4.21 1.43 13.56
C SER A 62 -4.41 2.01 12.17
N TRP A 63 -3.58 2.97 11.76
CA TRP A 63 -3.61 3.51 10.40
C TRP A 63 -2.79 2.68 9.41
N PHE A 64 -1.65 2.13 9.80
CA PHE A 64 -0.75 1.41 8.90
C PHE A 64 -1.35 0.12 8.37
N LEU A 65 -1.86 -0.75 9.24
CA LEU A 65 -2.35 -2.08 8.83
C LEU A 65 -3.47 -2.05 7.78
N PRO A 66 -4.60 -1.35 8.01
CA PRO A 66 -5.66 -1.28 7.00
C PRO A 66 -5.19 -0.57 5.73
N THR A 67 -4.39 0.50 5.87
CA THR A 67 -3.86 1.27 4.74
C THR A 67 -2.80 0.50 3.95
N PHE A 68 -2.18 -0.51 4.54
CA PHE A 68 -1.30 -1.44 3.83
C PHE A 68 -2.10 -2.53 3.12
N ILE A 69 -3.03 -3.18 3.83
CA ILE A 69 -3.75 -4.36 3.33
C ILE A 69 -4.65 -4.00 2.14
N TYR A 70 -5.54 -3.02 2.28
CA TYR A 70 -6.55 -2.76 1.25
C TYR A 70 -5.93 -2.27 -0.07
N PRO A 71 -5.02 -1.27 -0.07
CA PRO A 71 -4.35 -0.84 -1.29
C PRO A 71 -3.47 -1.93 -1.89
N THR A 72 -2.75 -2.72 -1.08
CA THR A 72 -1.97 -3.86 -1.59
C THR A 72 -2.86 -4.81 -2.38
N LEU A 73 -3.98 -5.26 -1.79
CA LEU A 73 -4.91 -6.17 -2.45
C LEU A 73 -5.48 -5.57 -3.74
N LEU A 74 -5.86 -4.29 -3.71
CA LEU A 74 -6.37 -3.58 -4.88
C LEU A 74 -5.33 -3.53 -6.01
N PHE A 75 -4.10 -3.10 -5.71
CA PHE A 75 -3.04 -3.00 -6.71
C PHE A 75 -2.60 -4.36 -7.25
N VAL A 76 -2.59 -5.40 -6.41
CA VAL A 76 -2.35 -6.78 -6.87
C VAL A 76 -3.44 -7.20 -7.86
N ALA A 77 -4.72 -7.00 -7.51
CA ALA A 77 -5.84 -7.39 -8.36
C ALA A 77 -5.83 -6.65 -9.70
N CYS A 78 -5.69 -5.32 -9.69
CA CYS A 78 -5.65 -4.49 -10.89
C CYS A 78 -4.44 -4.81 -11.78
N SER A 79 -3.24 -4.91 -11.20
CA SER A 79 -2.02 -5.24 -11.94
C SER A 79 -2.09 -6.64 -12.56
N PHE A 80 -2.65 -7.60 -11.82
CA PHE A 80 -2.81 -8.96 -12.31
C PHE A 80 -3.83 -9.03 -13.45
N ALA A 81 -4.99 -8.40 -13.28
CA ALA A 81 -6.02 -8.32 -14.33
C ALA A 81 -5.48 -7.67 -15.60
N TYR A 82 -4.76 -6.55 -15.48
CA TYR A 82 -4.11 -5.88 -16.61
C TYR A 82 -3.12 -6.79 -17.33
N ARG A 83 -2.28 -7.52 -16.59
CA ARG A 83 -1.30 -8.45 -17.17
C ARG A 83 -1.95 -9.64 -17.84
N LEU A 84 -3.02 -10.20 -17.26
CA LEU A 84 -3.79 -11.27 -17.89
C LEU A 84 -4.44 -10.81 -19.19
N PHE A 85 -5.01 -9.61 -19.20
CA PHE A 85 -5.57 -9.00 -20.40
C PHE A 85 -4.52 -8.87 -21.50
N ARG A 86 -3.33 -8.34 -21.17
CA ARG A 86 -2.19 -8.21 -22.11
C ARG A 86 -1.64 -9.54 -22.61
N LEU A 87 -1.69 -10.60 -21.81
CA LEU A 87 -1.27 -11.94 -22.23
C LEU A 87 -2.29 -12.61 -23.15
N LYS A 88 -3.59 -12.38 -22.92
CA LYS A 88 -4.67 -12.94 -23.74
C LYS A 88 -4.84 -12.20 -25.07
N PHE A 89 -4.62 -10.88 -25.06
CA PHE A 89 -4.73 -10.02 -26.23
C PHE A 89 -3.40 -9.30 -26.47
N PRO A 90 -2.36 -10.01 -26.95
CA PRO A 90 -1.14 -9.35 -27.36
C PRO A 90 -1.49 -8.37 -28.48
N ALA A 91 -1.01 -7.13 -28.38
CA ALA A 91 -1.12 -6.19 -29.49
C ALA A 91 -0.50 -6.87 -30.71
N ARG A 92 -1.29 -7.09 -31.78
CA ARG A 92 -0.73 -7.51 -33.06
C ARG A 92 0.31 -6.46 -33.42
N ALA A 93 1.56 -6.89 -33.64
CA ALA A 93 2.51 -6.05 -34.31
C ALA A 93 1.82 -5.62 -35.62
N THR A 94 1.46 -4.35 -35.71
CA THR A 94 1.12 -3.71 -36.98
C THR A 94 2.34 -3.92 -37.86
N GLY A 95 2.20 -4.81 -38.83
CA GLY A 95 3.28 -5.18 -39.73
C GLY A 95 3.86 -3.95 -40.40
N GLN A 96 5.18 -3.86 -40.34
CA GLN A 96 6.03 -3.29 -41.38
C GLN A 96 7.12 -4.31 -41.67
#